data_AF-A0A2H6EL28-F1
#
_entry.id   AF-A0A2H6EL28-F1
#
_cell.length_a   1.000
_cell.length_b   1.000
_cell.length_c   1.000
_cell.angle_alpha   90.00
_cell.angle_beta   90.00
_cell.angle_gamma   90.00
#
_symmetry.space_group_name_H-M   'P 1'
#
loop_
_entity.id
_entity.type
_entity.pdbx_description
1 polymer ?
#
loop_
_entity_poly.entity_id
_entity_poly.type
_entity_poly.pdbx_seq_one_letter_code
_entity_poly.pdbx_strand_id
1 'polypeptide(L)'
;MIPKNSLSSFVTFRYRTDQWNIVQNNLGSVLNFYNLTIKYQINNNTNLLVGGIIGLQPNFSDYGFNIKLLELGAYINRTDSVGYGLMSNTLSIMQQMNNFTTGRRFLYFQHSSNFIRNVYLFISSEIDLFEHIHGSSANMFSLTSLYVSLRYSPGRWITLSGSYENFLSTMFC
;
A
#
# COMPACT_ATOMS: atom_id res chain seq x y z
N MET A 1 5.21 -28.46 -10.60
CA MET A 1 6.43 -27.69 -10.30
C MET A 1 6.06 -26.21 -10.33
N ILE A 2 5.97 -25.54 -9.17
CA ILE A 2 5.61 -24.11 -9.11
C ILE A 2 6.85 -23.31 -9.58
N PRO A 3 6.72 -22.39 -10.55
CA PRO A 3 7.88 -21.68 -11.07
C PRO A 3 8.55 -20.84 -9.97
N LYS A 4 9.88 -20.97 -9.83
CA LYS A 4 10.69 -20.25 -8.82
C LYS A 4 10.64 -18.72 -8.95
N ASN A 5 10.33 -18.25 -10.16
CA ASN A 5 10.17 -16.84 -10.50
C ASN A 5 8.79 -16.65 -11.12
N SER A 6 8.05 -15.63 -10.69
CA SER A 6 6.73 -15.32 -11.23
C SER A 6 6.60 -13.81 -11.42
N LEU A 7 6.13 -13.41 -12.59
CA LEU A 7 5.74 -12.03 -12.88
C LEU A 7 4.22 -11.95 -12.77
N SER A 8 3.74 -11.03 -11.93
CA SER A 8 2.32 -10.76 -11.76
C SER A 8 2.06 -9.31 -12.11
N SER A 9 1.13 -9.08 -13.03
CA SER A 9 0.60 -7.75 -13.33
C SER A 9 -0.91 -7.80 -13.18
N PHE A 10 -1.47 -6.81 -12.50
CA PHE A 10 -2.92 -6.65 -12.41
C PHE A 10 -3.31 -5.21 -12.71
N VAL A 11 -4.47 -5.08 -13.35
CA VAL A 11 -5.09 -3.81 -13.69
C VAL A 11 -6.46 -3.79 -13.03
N THR A 12 -6.75 -2.77 -12.23
CA THR A 12 -8.04 -2.64 -11.56
C THR A 12 -8.90 -1.56 -12.22
N PHE A 13 -10.07 -1.96 -12.70
CA PHE A 13 -11.09 -1.09 -13.27
C PHE A 13 -12.19 -0.86 -12.22
N ARG A 14 -12.46 0.41 -11.86
CA ARG A 14 -13.51 0.76 -10.89
C ARG A 14 -14.40 1.85 -11.49
N TYR A 15 -15.69 1.56 -11.62
CA TYR A 15 -16.70 2.49 -12.12
C TYR A 15 -17.92 2.50 -11.19
N ARG A 16 -18.71 3.58 -11.24
CA ARG A 16 -20.00 3.69 -10.56
C ARG A 16 -21.14 3.36 -11.55
N THR A 17 -22.10 2.54 -11.15
CA THR A 17 -23.14 1.97 -12.03
C THR A 17 -24.18 2.97 -12.52
N ASP A 18 -24.32 4.10 -11.85
CA ASP A 18 -25.23 5.22 -12.14
C ASP A 18 -24.73 6.15 -13.26
N GLN A 19 -23.47 6.00 -13.73
CA GLN A 19 -22.82 6.90 -14.70
C GLN A 19 -22.34 6.19 -15.99
N TRP A 20 -22.99 5.08 -16.38
CA TRP A 20 -22.59 4.23 -17.52
C TRP A 20 -22.42 4.99 -18.84
N ASN A 21 -23.25 6.02 -19.09
CA ASN A 21 -23.18 6.84 -20.31
C ASN A 21 -21.88 7.65 -20.42
N ILE A 22 -21.25 8.03 -19.30
CA ILE A 22 -20.02 8.83 -19.29
C ILE A 22 -18.78 7.93 -19.54
N VAL A 23 -18.84 6.68 -19.06
CA VAL A 23 -17.77 5.67 -19.23
C VAL A 23 -17.57 5.29 -20.69
N GLN A 24 -18.64 5.20 -21.49
CA GLN A 24 -18.58 4.81 -22.91
C GLN A 24 -17.75 5.79 -23.76
N ASN A 25 -17.77 7.08 -23.42
CA ASN A 25 -17.06 8.12 -24.19
C ASN A 25 -15.60 8.32 -23.75
N ASN A 26 -15.17 7.73 -22.62
CA ASN A 26 -13.86 7.95 -22.01
C ASN A 26 -13.29 6.67 -21.36
N LEU A 27 -13.13 5.60 -22.15
CA LEU A 27 -12.66 4.29 -21.68
C LEU A 27 -11.28 4.32 -21.00
N GLY A 28 -10.39 5.25 -21.38
CA GLY A 28 -9.07 5.40 -20.79
C GLY A 28 -9.07 5.96 -19.35
N SER A 29 -10.13 6.67 -18.96
CA SER A 29 -10.19 7.43 -17.68
C SER A 29 -10.56 6.61 -16.45
N VAL A 30 -10.90 5.34 -16.62
CA VAL A 30 -11.45 4.47 -15.56
C VAL A 30 -10.42 3.41 -15.11
N LEU A 31 -9.24 3.42 -15.75
CA LEU A 31 -8.09 2.58 -15.42
C LEU A 31 -7.27 3.28 -14.33
N ASN A 32 -7.37 2.79 -13.10
CA ASN A 32 -6.91 3.55 -11.93
C ASN A 32 -5.63 3.02 -11.31
N PHE A 33 -5.27 1.75 -11.52
CA PHE A 33 -4.09 1.15 -10.90
C PHE A 33 -3.46 0.11 -11.81
N TYR A 34 -2.16 0.27 -12.04
CA TYR A 34 -1.29 -0.76 -12.60
C TYR A 34 -0.26 -1.13 -11.54
N ASN A 35 -0.16 -2.42 -11.24
CA ASN A 35 0.89 -2.95 -10.38
C ASN A 35 1.72 -3.93 -11.20
N LEU A 36 3.03 -3.73 -11.21
CA LEU A 36 3.99 -4.66 -11.78
C LEU A 36 4.78 -5.27 -10.64
N THR A 37 4.62 -6.58 -10.43
CA THR A 37 5.29 -7.28 -9.33
C THR A 37 6.10 -8.45 -9.85
N ILE A 38 7.34 -8.54 -9.38
CA ILE A 38 8.27 -9.64 -9.61
C ILE A 38 8.42 -10.41 -8.30
N LYS A 39 8.11 -11.70 -8.33
CA LYS A 39 8.31 -12.63 -7.23
C LYS A 39 9.55 -13.47 -7.48
N TYR A 40 10.43 -13.48 -6.49
CA TYR A 40 11.65 -14.28 -6.46
C TYR A 40 11.68 -15.15 -5.20
N GLN A 41 11.78 -16.46 -5.36
CA GLN A 41 11.95 -17.38 -4.24
C GLN A 41 13.44 -17.56 -3.93
N ILE A 42 13.92 -16.97 -2.83
CA ILE A 42 15.33 -17.08 -2.41
C ILE A 42 15.61 -18.51 -1.93
N ASN A 43 14.79 -18.98 -0.98
CA ASN A 43 14.89 -20.30 -0.36
C ASN A 43 13.51 -20.95 -0.30
N ASN A 44 13.44 -22.24 0.05
CA ASN A 44 12.15 -22.92 0.25
C ASN A 44 11.27 -22.23 1.31
N ASN A 45 11.89 -21.54 2.27
CA ASN A 45 11.20 -20.88 3.37
C ASN A 45 11.15 -19.35 3.23
N THR A 46 11.80 -18.77 2.23
CA THR A 46 11.93 -17.31 2.07
C THR A 46 11.55 -16.89 0.67
N ASN A 47 10.50 -16.08 0.58
CA ASN A 47 10.03 -15.44 -0.63
C ASN A 47 10.33 -13.95 -0.59
N LEU A 48 10.86 -13.42 -1.69
CA LEU A 48 11.04 -12.00 -1.93
C LEU A 48 10.12 -11.56 -3.06
N LEU A 49 9.51 -10.40 -2.89
CA LEU A 49 8.63 -9.75 -3.84
C LEU A 49 9.15 -8.33 -4.01
N VAL A 50 9.34 -7.91 -5.25
CA VAL A 50 9.70 -6.52 -5.58
C VAL A 50 8.73 -6.06 -6.64
N GLY A 51 8.06 -4.94 -6.41
CA GLY A 51 7.07 -4.42 -7.35
C GLY A 51 7.05 -2.91 -7.43
N GLY A 52 6.52 -2.41 -8.54
CA GLY A 52 6.20 -1.02 -8.77
C GLY A 52 4.70 -0.84 -8.85
N ILE A 53 4.20 0.25 -8.26
CA ILE A 53 2.80 0.65 -8.29
C ILE A 53 2.74 1.97 -9.05
N ILE A 54 1.83 2.07 -10.00
CA ILE A 54 1.42 3.34 -10.63
C ILE A 54 -0.10 3.42 -10.58
N GLY A 55 -0.59 4.49 -9.99
CA GLY A 55 -2.01 4.75 -9.80
C GLY A 55 -2.39 6.13 -10.32
N LEU A 56 -3.62 6.25 -10.78
CA LEU A 56 -4.29 7.50 -11.08
C LEU A 56 -5.55 7.55 -10.23
N GLN A 57 -5.73 8.63 -9.48
CA GLN A 57 -6.98 8.84 -8.76
C GLN A 57 -8.00 9.51 -9.70
N PRO A 58 -9.12 8.84 -10.05
CA PRO A 58 -10.11 9.42 -10.94
C PRO A 58 -10.85 10.55 -10.23
N ASN A 59 -11.07 11.66 -10.94
CA ASN A 59 -11.94 12.72 -10.44
C ASN A 59 -13.40 12.39 -10.81
N PHE A 60 -14.24 12.24 -9.78
CA PHE A 60 -15.63 11.79 -9.92
C PHE A 60 -16.58 12.86 -10.50
N SER A 61 -16.11 14.10 -10.72
CA SER A 61 -16.92 15.17 -11.29
C SER A 61 -17.12 15.02 -12.80
N ASP A 62 -16.08 14.65 -13.55
CA ASP A 62 -16.13 14.71 -15.02
C ASP A 62 -15.74 13.40 -15.73
N TYR A 63 -15.22 12.39 -15.01
CA TYR A 63 -14.70 11.12 -15.57
C TYR A 63 -13.77 11.31 -16.80
N GLY A 64 -13.26 12.53 -17.04
CA GLY A 64 -12.22 12.82 -18.01
C GLY A 64 -10.88 12.31 -17.50
N PHE A 65 -9.92 12.14 -18.41
CA PHE A 65 -8.58 11.63 -18.08
C PHE A 65 -7.84 12.65 -17.21
N ASN A 66 -8.08 12.61 -15.90
CA ASN A 66 -7.52 13.57 -14.96
C ASN A 66 -6.22 13.03 -14.37
N ILE A 67 -5.14 13.18 -15.14
CA ILE A 67 -3.75 12.90 -14.74
C ILE A 67 -3.21 13.82 -13.64
N LYS A 68 -4.05 14.70 -13.07
CA LYS A 68 -3.60 15.63 -12.03
C LYS A 68 -3.16 14.90 -10.76
N LEU A 69 -3.82 13.81 -10.35
CA LEU A 69 -3.50 13.10 -9.11
C LEU A 69 -2.88 11.74 -9.44
N LEU A 70 -1.56 11.75 -9.66
CA LEU A 70 -0.78 10.58 -10.04
C LEU A 70 0.00 10.06 -8.84
N GLU A 71 -0.09 8.76 -8.60
CA GLU A 71 0.62 8.06 -7.53
C GLU A 71 1.62 7.08 -8.14
N LEU A 72 2.86 7.13 -7.67
CA LEU A 72 3.93 6.22 -8.09
C LEU A 72 4.55 5.63 -6.84
N GLY A 73 4.94 4.38 -6.90
CA GLY A 73 5.68 3.79 -5.81
C GLY A 73 6.41 2.53 -6.18
N ALA A 74 7.33 2.15 -5.31
CA ALA A 74 8.02 0.88 -5.37
C ALA A 74 7.95 0.24 -3.99
N TYR A 75 7.81 -1.08 -3.97
CA TYR A 75 7.75 -1.83 -2.73
C TYR A 75 8.58 -3.10 -2.81
N ILE A 76 9.09 -3.49 -1.66
CA ILE A 76 9.74 -4.75 -1.42
C ILE A 76 8.99 -5.46 -0.30
N ASN A 77 8.61 -6.70 -0.53
CA ASN A 77 8.04 -7.57 0.48
C ASN A 77 8.91 -8.81 0.65
N ARG A 78 9.25 -9.11 1.89
CA ARG A 78 9.94 -10.33 2.29
C ARG A 78 9.01 -11.14 3.17
N THR A 79 8.73 -12.36 2.74
CA THR A 79 7.90 -13.32 3.48
C THR A 79 8.74 -14.53 3.86
N ASP A 80 8.88 -14.76 5.16
CA ASP A 80 9.63 -15.87 5.73
C ASP A 80 8.69 -16.83 6.48
N SER A 81 8.86 -18.13 6.29
CA SER A 81 8.23 -19.17 7.11
C SER A 81 9.06 -19.40 8.37
N VAL A 82 8.71 -18.76 9.47
CA VAL A 82 9.47 -18.80 10.74
C VAL A 82 8.58 -19.28 11.88
N GLY A 83 9.03 -20.33 12.59
CA GLY A 83 8.32 -20.86 13.76
C GLY A 83 7.01 -21.54 13.37
N TYR A 84 5.90 -20.99 13.84
CA TYR A 84 4.55 -21.55 13.67
C TYR A 84 3.75 -20.93 12.51
N GLY A 85 4.32 -20.00 11.75
CA GLY A 85 3.59 -19.30 10.71
C GLY A 85 4.46 -18.49 9.77
N LEU A 86 3.80 -17.59 9.02
CA LEU A 86 4.44 -16.67 8.10
C LEU A 86 4.72 -15.33 8.77
N MET A 87 5.87 -14.76 8.48
CA MET A 87 6.24 -13.38 8.79
C MET A 87 6.47 -12.64 7.48
N SER A 88 5.65 -11.64 7.21
CA SER A 88 5.73 -10.79 6.03
C SER A 88 6.09 -9.37 6.44
N ASN A 89 7.18 -8.86 5.88
CA ASN A 89 7.62 -7.48 6.03
C ASN A 89 7.53 -6.82 4.67
N THR A 90 6.80 -5.72 4.58
CA THR A 90 6.68 -4.89 3.38
C THR A 90 7.24 -3.52 3.70
N LEU A 91 8.11 -3.03 2.84
CA LEU A 91 8.55 -1.64 2.85
C LEU A 91 8.26 -1.07 1.47
N SER A 92 7.66 0.11 1.44
CA SER A 92 7.29 0.79 0.21
C SER A 92 7.64 2.26 0.29
N ILE A 93 8.04 2.82 -0.84
CA ILE A 93 8.20 4.25 -1.04
C ILE A 93 7.17 4.68 -2.07
N MET A 94 6.39 5.69 -1.71
CA MET A 94 5.30 6.21 -2.51
C MET A 94 5.50 7.70 -2.73
N GLN A 95 5.17 8.15 -3.93
CA GLN A 95 5.17 9.54 -4.35
C GLN A 95 3.79 9.88 -4.92
N GLN A 96 3.16 10.88 -4.33
CA GLN A 96 1.92 11.45 -4.81
C GLN A 96 2.20 12.79 -5.48
N MET A 97 1.69 12.94 -6.69
CA MET A 97 1.85 14.12 -7.54
C MET A 97 0.49 14.81 -7.69
N ASN A 98 0.50 16.13 -7.61
CA ASN A 98 -0.63 16.97 -7.94
C ASN A 98 -0.26 17.86 -9.13
N ASN A 99 -0.98 17.73 -10.24
CA ASN A 99 -0.74 18.43 -11.51
C ASN A 99 0.72 18.31 -11.99
N PHE A 100 1.28 17.09 -11.97
CA PHE A 100 2.68 16.80 -12.29
C PHE A 100 3.74 17.42 -11.36
N THR A 101 3.34 18.15 -10.33
CA THR A 101 4.21 18.61 -9.25
C THR A 101 4.25 17.58 -8.13
N THR A 102 5.45 17.29 -7.61
CA THR A 102 5.60 16.36 -6.47
C THR A 102 5.01 17.02 -5.23
N GLY A 103 3.90 16.48 -4.73
CA GLY A 103 3.24 16.99 -3.53
C GLY A 103 3.81 16.34 -2.27
N ARG A 104 3.75 14.99 -2.23
CA ARG A 104 4.05 14.20 -1.03
C ARG A 104 4.89 12.99 -1.37
N ARG A 105 5.87 12.67 -0.53
CA ARG A 105 6.61 11.41 -0.57
C ARG A 105 6.59 10.77 0.82
N PHE A 106 6.15 9.53 0.88
CA PHE A 106 6.06 8.79 2.13
C PHE A 106 6.65 7.39 2.00
N LEU A 107 7.22 6.91 3.09
CA LEU A 107 7.58 5.52 3.29
C LEU A 107 6.44 4.87 4.04
N TYR A 108 5.98 3.74 3.52
CA TYR A 108 5.01 2.91 4.19
C TYR A 108 5.63 1.57 4.51
N PHE A 109 5.62 1.24 5.80
CA PHE A 109 6.10 -0.02 6.34
C PHE A 109 4.92 -0.83 6.87
N GLN A 110 4.90 -2.12 6.56
CA GLN A 110 3.88 -3.05 7.02
C GLN A 110 4.54 -4.35 7.45
N HIS A 111 4.32 -4.74 8.69
CA HIS A 111 4.74 -6.00 9.26
C HIS A 111 3.51 -6.82 9.64
N SER A 112 3.46 -8.08 9.23
CA SER A 112 2.45 -9.02 9.69
C SER A 112 3.10 -10.35 10.02
N SER A 113 2.81 -10.91 11.19
CA SER A 113 3.39 -12.17 11.60
C SER A 113 2.40 -13.07 12.35
N ASN A 114 2.58 -14.36 12.13
CA ASN A 114 2.01 -15.45 12.94
C ASN A 114 3.14 -16.21 13.64
N PHE A 115 4.18 -15.50 14.10
CA PHE A 115 5.40 -16.09 14.63
C PHE A 115 5.14 -16.89 15.93
N ILE A 116 4.20 -16.42 16.75
CA ILE A 116 3.79 -17.05 18.00
C ILE A 116 2.49 -17.85 17.77
N ARG A 117 2.41 -19.07 18.32
CA ARG A 117 1.20 -19.89 18.21
C ARG A 117 0.00 -19.13 18.76
N ASN A 118 -1.11 -19.16 18.03
CA ASN A 118 -2.37 -18.52 18.41
C ASN A 118 -2.33 -16.97 18.47
N VAL A 119 -1.25 -16.32 18.03
CA VAL A 119 -1.15 -14.85 17.99
C VAL A 119 -0.88 -14.39 16.56
N TYR A 120 -1.72 -13.47 16.08
CA TYR A 120 -1.49 -12.70 14.87
C TYR A 120 -1.17 -11.26 15.25
N LEU A 121 -0.03 -10.76 14.79
CA LEU A 121 0.39 -9.38 14.95
C LEU A 121 0.43 -8.71 13.59
N PHE A 122 -0.18 -7.53 13.48
CA PHE A 122 -0.11 -6.69 12.29
C PHE A 122 0.22 -5.25 12.70
N ILE A 123 1.24 -4.68 12.09
CA ILE A 123 1.71 -3.33 12.30
C ILE A 123 1.81 -2.67 10.93
N SER A 124 1.30 -1.45 10.81
CA SER A 124 1.52 -0.60 9.65
C SER A 124 1.87 0.81 10.11
N SER A 125 2.88 1.39 9.48
CA SER A 125 3.33 2.73 9.78
C SER A 125 3.63 3.50 8.50
N GLU A 126 3.17 4.74 8.44
CA GLU A 126 3.45 5.67 7.36
C GLU A 126 4.31 6.82 7.89
N ILE A 127 5.40 7.09 7.19
CA ILE A 127 6.37 8.13 7.54
C ILE A 127 6.51 9.04 6.34
N ASP A 128 6.22 10.33 6.50
CA ASP A 128 6.48 11.33 5.47
C ASP A 128 7.97 11.69 5.45
N LEU A 129 8.55 11.74 4.24
CA LEU A 129 9.96 12.09 4.00
C LEU A 129 10.10 13.51 3.48
N PHE A 130 9.05 14.00 2.81
CA PHE A 130 9.04 15.28 2.16
C PHE A 130 7.64 15.87 2.16
N GLU A 131 7.53 17.07 2.73
CA GLU A 131 6.33 17.89 2.69
C GLU A 131 6.70 19.28 2.16
N HIS A 132 6.09 19.69 1.04
CA HIS A 132 6.36 21.00 0.46
C HIS A 132 5.50 22.07 1.14
N ILE A 133 6.01 22.71 2.17
CA ILE A 133 5.37 23.87 2.81
C ILE A 133 6.13 25.13 2.40
N HIS A 134 5.49 25.98 1.58
CA HIS A 134 5.85 27.39 1.33
C HIS A 134 7.35 27.70 1.10
N GLY A 135 8.01 27.02 0.15
CA GLY A 135 9.33 27.46 -0.34
C GLY A 135 10.53 27.15 0.57
N SER A 136 10.36 26.37 1.64
CA SER A 136 11.48 25.74 2.35
C SER A 136 11.29 24.23 2.39
N SER A 137 12.16 23.53 1.65
CA SER A 137 12.27 22.08 1.62
C SER A 137 12.90 21.59 2.93
N ALA A 138 12.10 21.48 3.99
CA ALA A 138 12.53 20.84 5.24
C ALA A 138 12.30 19.33 5.15
N ASN A 139 13.39 18.55 5.15
CA ASN A 139 13.33 17.10 5.27
C ASN A 139 12.99 16.73 6.74
N MET A 140 11.73 16.88 7.13
CA MET A 140 11.28 16.44 8.46
C MET A 140 10.69 15.05 8.32
N PHE A 141 11.38 14.06 8.90
CA PHE A 141 10.84 12.72 9.06
C PHE A 141 9.70 12.79 10.09
N SER A 142 8.46 12.82 9.64
CA SER A 142 7.27 12.83 10.49
C SER A 142 6.54 11.50 10.38
N LEU A 143 6.21 10.89 11.53
CA LEU A 143 5.36 9.71 11.58
C LEU A 143 3.90 10.17 11.44
N THR A 144 3.25 9.79 10.35
CA THR A 144 1.92 10.28 9.97
C THR A 144 0.82 9.30 10.35
N SER A 145 1.09 8.00 10.26
CA SER A 145 0.16 6.96 10.66
C SER A 145 0.88 5.84 11.38
N LEU A 146 0.28 5.34 12.46
CA LEU A 146 0.68 4.12 13.12
C LEU A 146 -0.58 3.32 13.48
N TYR A 147 -0.70 2.14 12.89
CA TYR A 147 -1.73 1.17 13.22
C TYR A 147 -1.08 -0.12 13.71
N VAL A 148 -1.55 -0.61 14.84
CA VAL A 148 -1.10 -1.84 15.47
C VAL A 148 -2.32 -2.67 15.82
N SER A 149 -2.35 -3.92 15.41
CA SER A 149 -3.39 -4.87 15.79
C SER A 149 -2.80 -6.18 16.24
N LEU A 150 -3.34 -6.69 17.33
CA LEU A 150 -3.00 -7.95 17.95
C LEU A 150 -4.27 -8.79 18.04
N ARG A 151 -4.21 -10.02 17.54
CA ARG A 151 -5.28 -10.99 17.68
C ARG A 151 -4.75 -12.24 18.35
N TYR A 152 -5.36 -12.64 19.45
CA TYR A 152 -5.03 -13.84 20.21
C TYR A 152 -6.21 -14.81 20.22
N SER A 153 -5.99 -16.03 19.75
CA SER A 153 -7.02 -17.07 19.62
C SER A 153 -6.58 -18.35 20.34
N PRO A 154 -6.65 -18.41 21.69
CA PRO A 154 -6.15 -19.55 22.49
C PRO A 154 -6.84 -20.88 22.14
N GLY A 155 -8.07 -20.83 21.62
CA GLY A 155 -8.80 -21.97 21.08
C GLY A 155 -9.63 -21.55 19.87
N ARG A 156 -10.25 -22.52 19.18
CA ARG A 156 -11.11 -22.24 18.01
C ARG A 156 -12.42 -21.51 18.38
N TRP A 157 -12.76 -21.46 19.67
CA TRP A 157 -14.02 -20.95 20.19
C TRP A 157 -13.93 -19.52 20.75
N ILE A 158 -12.72 -19.02 21.05
CA ILE A 158 -12.49 -17.63 21.49
C ILE A 158 -11.40 -16.99 20.64
N THR A 159 -11.67 -15.76 20.21
CA THR A 159 -10.68 -14.87 19.63
C THR A 159 -10.80 -13.51 20.31
N LEU A 160 -9.70 -13.06 20.89
CA LEU A 160 -9.54 -11.73 21.44
C LEU A 160 -8.77 -10.89 20.43
N SER A 161 -9.24 -9.68 20.14
CA SER A 161 -8.55 -8.74 19.25
C SER A 161 -8.48 -7.37 19.89
N GLY A 162 -7.27 -6.80 19.91
CA GLY A 162 -7.03 -5.41 20.25
C GLY A 162 -6.38 -4.70 19.07
N SER A 163 -6.83 -3.48 18.79
CA SER A 163 -6.22 -2.61 17.78
C SER A 163 -6.03 -1.22 18.36
N TYR A 164 -4.94 -0.58 17.95
CA TYR A 164 -4.62 0.80 18.23
C TYR A 164 -4.31 1.49 16.92
N GLU A 165 -4.89 2.66 16.73
CA GLU A 165 -4.72 3.45 15.52
C GLU A 165 -4.43 4.89 15.91
N ASN A 166 -3.40 5.46 15.30
CA ASN A 166 -3.07 6.86 15.45
C ASN A 166 -2.80 7.46 14.07
N PHE A 167 -3.55 8.49 13.73
CA PHE A 167 -3.34 9.32 12.55
C PHE A 167 -2.87 10.69 13.02
N LEU A 168 -1.57 10.93 12.87
CA LEU A 168 -0.97 12.24 13.05
C LEU A 168 -1.01 12.97 11.70
N SER A 169 -2.22 13.22 11.19
CA SER A 169 -2.36 14.22 10.15
C SER A 169 -2.31 15.59 10.84
N THR A 170 -1.13 16.20 10.82
CA THR A 170 -0.99 17.62 11.19
C THR A 170 -1.62 18.48 10.09
N MET A 171 -2.95 18.42 9.98
CA MET A 171 -3.69 19.56 9.44
C MET A 171 -3.52 20.68 10.46
N PHE A 172 -2.52 21.53 10.26
CA PHE A 172 -2.55 22.87 10.84
C PHE A 172 -3.81 23.55 10.29
N CYS A 173 -4.80 23.68 11.18
CA CYS A 173 -5.99 24.49 10.98
C CYS A 173 -5.65 25.97 11.15
#